data_AF-A0A965PTT8-F1
#
_entry.id   AF-A0A965PTT8-F1
#
_cell.length_a   1.000
_cell.length_b   1.000
_cell.length_c   1.000
_cell.angle_alpha   90.00
_cell.angle_beta   90.00
_cell.angle_gamma   90.00
#
_symmetry.space_group_name_H-M   'P 1'
#
loop_
_entity.id
_entity.type
_entity.pdbx_description
1 polymer ?
#
loop_
_entity_poly.entity_id
_entity_poly.type
_entity_poly.pdbx_seq_one_letter_code
_entity_poly.pdbx_strand_id
1 'polypeptide(L)'
;MGMKIKTGLVVLALSASILVAEDNADFIKNIKETRIKNGCDENPRMASFCAAVYDGPGPIIIIDSENAVTRRGLINRSGDVYNTPKGPTIRVPGAWLGPDGRITTEALESFIRNKGMGVSVEAGGCYVGTGRTAIVSGGTVTKIEQHKKDKN
;
A
#
# COMPACT_ATOMS: atom_id res chain seq x y z
N MET A 1 44.08 4.97 -15.03
CA MET A 1 44.22 3.98 -13.93
C MET A 1 43.19 4.19 -12.79
N GLY A 2 41.97 4.68 -13.06
CA GLY A 2 41.07 5.22 -12.00
C GLY A 2 39.69 4.59 -11.84
N MET A 3 39.34 3.54 -12.60
CA MET A 3 37.99 2.96 -12.57
C MET A 3 37.86 1.72 -11.67
N LYS A 4 38.93 0.91 -11.56
CA LYS A 4 38.91 -0.35 -10.79
C LYS A 4 38.88 -0.15 -9.27
N ILE A 5 39.38 0.98 -8.78
CA ILE A 5 39.43 1.30 -7.34
C ILE A 5 38.03 1.65 -6.80
N LYS A 6 37.22 2.35 -7.61
CA LYS A 6 35.87 2.79 -7.20
C LYS A 6 34.90 1.60 -7.09
N THR A 7 34.99 0.64 -8.01
CA THR A 7 34.15 -0.58 -7.96
C THR A 7 34.55 -1.49 -6.81
N GLY A 8 35.85 -1.62 -6.53
CA GLY A 8 36.35 -2.40 -5.40
C GLY A 8 35.91 -1.86 -4.04
N LEU A 9 35.89 -0.52 -3.87
CA LEU A 9 35.45 0.12 -2.62
C LEU A 9 33.94 -0.07 -2.36
N VAL A 10 33.11 -0.04 -3.40
CA VAL A 10 31.66 -0.27 -3.28
C VAL A 10 31.37 -1.71 -2.89
N VAL A 11 32.07 -2.68 -3.47
CA VAL A 11 31.92 -4.10 -3.13
C VAL A 11 32.43 -4.38 -1.72
N LEU A 12 33.55 -3.77 -1.30
CA LEU A 12 34.07 -3.92 0.06
C LEU A 12 33.11 -3.33 1.11
N ALA A 13 32.53 -2.15 0.83
CA ALA A 13 31.53 -1.53 1.70
C ALA A 13 30.25 -2.38 1.79
N LEU A 14 29.78 -2.95 0.67
CA LEU A 14 28.63 -3.87 0.68
C LEU A 14 28.93 -5.15 1.47
N SER A 15 30.16 -5.68 1.39
CA SER A 15 30.56 -6.89 2.13
C SER A 15 30.80 -6.65 3.62
N ALA A 16 31.27 -5.46 4.02
CA ALA A 16 31.46 -5.10 5.42
C ALA A 16 30.13 -4.92 6.16
N SER A 17 29.06 -4.49 5.47
CA SER A 17 27.71 -4.42 6.03
C SER A 17 27.07 -5.80 6.29
N ILE A 18 27.57 -6.86 5.65
CA ILE A 18 27.06 -8.23 5.82
C ILE A 18 27.71 -8.93 7.03
N LEU A 19 28.85 -8.42 7.52
CA LEU A 19 29.67 -9.06 8.56
C LEU A 19 29.36 -8.62 10.00
N VAL A 20 28.43 -7.68 10.23
CA VAL A 20 27.98 -7.28 11.58
C VAL A 20 26.69 -8.02 11.91
N ALA A 21 26.84 -9.23 12.45
CA ALA A 21 25.82 -10.28 12.51
C ALA A 21 24.68 -10.11 13.54
N GLU A 22 24.47 -8.94 14.15
CA GLU A 22 23.35 -8.70 15.08
C GLU A 22 22.32 -7.66 14.58
N ASP A 23 22.65 -6.84 13.58
CA ASP A 23 21.80 -5.73 13.08
C ASP A 23 21.10 -6.01 11.73
N ASN A 24 21.05 -7.29 11.31
CA ASN A 24 20.54 -7.66 9.99
C ASN A 24 19.06 -7.32 9.79
N ALA A 25 18.23 -7.39 10.84
CA ALA A 25 16.80 -7.10 10.73
C ALA A 25 16.53 -5.61 10.44
N ASP A 26 17.18 -4.72 11.17
CA ASP A 26 17.03 -3.28 11.01
C ASP A 26 17.69 -2.80 9.72
N PHE A 27 18.82 -3.39 9.32
CA PHE A 27 19.44 -3.11 8.02
C PHE A 27 18.52 -3.52 6.85
N ILE A 28 17.97 -4.73 6.88
CA ILE A 28 17.02 -5.21 5.86
C ILE A 28 15.75 -4.34 5.85
N LYS A 29 15.25 -3.93 7.01
CA LYS A 29 14.11 -3.02 7.14
C LYS A 29 14.42 -1.66 6.51
N ASN A 30 15.57 -1.07 6.81
CA ASN A 30 16.00 0.21 6.24
C ASN A 30 16.16 0.12 4.71
N ILE A 31 16.70 -0.99 4.19
CA ILE A 31 16.76 -1.24 2.74
C ILE A 31 15.35 -1.28 2.16
N LYS A 32 14.43 -2.04 2.76
CA LYS A 32 13.03 -2.12 2.29
C LYS A 32 12.34 -0.77 2.32
N GLU A 33 12.45 -0.02 3.42
CA GLU A 33 11.88 1.32 3.55
C GLU A 33 12.44 2.28 2.50
N THR A 34 13.75 2.22 2.23
CA THR A 34 14.39 3.03 1.19
C THR A 34 13.92 2.64 -0.22
N ARG A 35 13.81 1.34 -0.50
CA ARG A 35 13.29 0.85 -1.79
C ARG A 35 11.83 1.26 -2.02
N ILE A 36 11.01 1.20 -0.98
CA ILE A 36 9.61 1.67 -1.01
C ILE A 36 9.55 3.18 -1.25
N LYS A 37 10.36 3.97 -0.53
CA LYS A 37 10.42 5.43 -0.69
C LYS A 37 10.85 5.83 -2.11
N ASN A 38 11.76 5.07 -2.70
CA ASN A 38 12.23 5.30 -4.08
C ASN A 38 11.31 4.70 -5.15
N GLY A 39 10.15 4.13 -4.77
CA GLY A 39 9.20 3.50 -5.70
C GLY A 39 9.69 2.18 -6.31
N CYS A 40 10.78 1.60 -5.80
CA CYS A 40 11.31 0.32 -6.29
C CYS A 40 10.53 -0.89 -5.78
N ASP A 41 9.82 -0.75 -4.65
CA ASP A 41 8.94 -1.76 -4.07
C ASP A 41 7.59 -1.12 -3.76
N GLU A 42 6.51 -1.91 -3.80
CA GLU A 42 5.18 -1.44 -3.42
C GLU A 42 5.14 -1.06 -1.94
N ASN A 43 4.56 0.09 -1.61
CA ASN A 43 4.26 0.40 -0.21
C ASN A 43 3.02 -0.40 0.20
N PRO A 44 3.14 -1.39 1.12
CA PRO A 44 2.00 -2.21 1.53
C PRO A 44 0.87 -1.34 2.12
N ARG A 45 1.21 -0.17 2.67
CA ARG A 45 0.23 0.73 3.26
C ARG A 45 -0.59 1.49 2.23
N MET A 46 0.03 1.98 1.14
CA MET A 46 -0.71 2.61 0.04
C MET A 46 -1.55 1.58 -0.71
N ALA A 47 -0.99 0.38 -0.91
CA ALA A 47 -1.70 -0.76 -1.50
C ALA A 47 -2.93 -1.15 -0.67
N SER A 48 -2.78 -1.44 0.62
CA SER A 48 -3.88 -1.78 1.53
C SER A 48 -4.91 -0.66 1.62
N PHE A 49 -4.47 0.60 1.66
CA PHE A 49 -5.40 1.73 1.59
C PHE A 49 -6.22 1.71 0.30
N CYS A 50 -5.56 1.63 -0.85
CA CYS A 50 -6.23 1.66 -2.15
C CYS A 50 -7.16 0.46 -2.34
N ALA A 51 -6.78 -0.73 -1.88
CA ALA A 51 -7.53 -1.96 -2.03
C ALA A 51 -8.72 -2.07 -1.07
N ALA A 52 -8.49 -1.88 0.24
CA ALA A 52 -9.46 -2.19 1.29
C ALA A 52 -10.19 -0.95 1.85
N VAL A 53 -9.58 0.24 1.82
CA VAL A 53 -10.10 1.43 2.51
C VAL A 53 -10.73 2.42 1.53
N TYR A 54 -10.06 2.72 0.43
CA TYR A 54 -10.53 3.67 -0.56
C TYR A 54 -11.69 3.08 -1.37
N ASP A 55 -12.77 3.85 -1.52
CA ASP A 55 -13.99 3.40 -2.19
C ASP A 55 -14.21 4.07 -3.56
N GLY A 56 -13.12 4.43 -4.25
CA GLY A 56 -13.20 4.86 -5.63
C GLY A 56 -13.37 3.67 -6.59
N PRO A 57 -14.09 3.87 -7.69
CA PRO A 57 -14.30 2.86 -8.72
C PRO A 57 -13.07 2.72 -9.63
N GLY A 58 -13.00 1.57 -10.29
CA GLY A 58 -12.00 1.28 -11.33
C GLY A 58 -10.61 0.97 -10.78
N PRO A 59 -9.64 0.76 -11.69
CA PRO A 59 -8.27 0.49 -11.32
C PRO A 59 -7.61 1.74 -10.72
N ILE A 60 -6.61 1.49 -9.87
CA ILE A 60 -5.80 2.53 -9.23
C ILE A 60 -4.34 2.22 -9.57
N ILE A 61 -3.59 3.24 -9.96
CA ILE A 61 -2.16 3.13 -10.27
C ILE A 61 -1.40 3.78 -9.13
N ILE A 62 -0.62 3.00 -8.39
CA ILE A 62 0.29 3.46 -7.36
C ILE A 62 1.57 3.90 -8.06
N ILE A 63 1.89 5.18 -7.95
CA ILE A 63 3.10 5.77 -8.53
C ILE A 63 4.27 5.50 -7.57
N ASP A 64 4.04 5.76 -6.28
CA ASP A 64 5.05 5.64 -5.23
C ASP A 64 4.37 5.45 -3.85
N SER A 65 5.14 5.55 -2.77
CA SER A 65 4.65 5.39 -1.39
C SER A 65 3.63 6.44 -0.94
N GLU A 66 3.56 7.58 -1.63
CA GLU A 66 2.80 8.77 -1.29
C GLU A 66 1.73 9.10 -2.33
N ASN A 67 1.85 8.65 -3.57
CA ASN A 67 1.00 9.06 -4.68
C ASN A 67 0.35 7.87 -5.39
N ALA A 68 -0.95 7.99 -5.64
CA ALA A 68 -1.68 7.06 -6.50
C ALA A 68 -2.70 7.80 -7.38
N VAL A 69 -2.86 7.36 -8.62
CA VAL A 69 -3.83 7.92 -9.57
C VAL A 69 -5.03 7.01 -9.65
N THR A 70 -6.20 7.60 -9.51
CA THR A 70 -7.49 6.92 -9.65
C THR A 70 -8.26 7.52 -10.83
N ARG A 71 -9.32 6.84 -11.25
CA ARG A 71 -10.28 7.43 -12.20
C ARG A 71 -10.84 8.80 -11.76
N ARG A 72 -10.91 9.07 -10.46
CA ARG A 72 -11.47 10.30 -9.88
C ARG A 72 -10.42 11.38 -9.60
N GLY A 73 -9.15 11.11 -9.89
CA GLY A 73 -8.04 12.02 -9.62
C GLY A 73 -6.99 11.41 -8.69
N LEU A 74 -6.11 12.27 -8.19
CA LEU A 74 -4.96 11.90 -7.39
C LEU A 74 -5.35 11.58 -5.94
N ILE A 75 -4.74 10.55 -5.39
CA ILE A 75 -4.59 10.32 -3.96
C ILE A 75 -3.17 10.72 -3.60
N ASN A 76 -3.04 11.61 -2.61
CA ASN A 76 -1.76 11.97 -2.02
C ASN A 76 -1.78 11.62 -0.52
N ARG A 77 -0.75 10.95 -0.06
CA ARG A 77 -0.54 10.58 1.33
C ARG A 77 0.56 11.44 1.93
N SER A 78 0.26 12.03 3.08
CA SER A 78 1.23 12.70 3.95
C SER A 78 1.15 12.06 5.33
N GLY A 79 2.14 11.22 5.64
CA GLY A 79 2.18 10.44 6.87
C GLY A 79 0.96 9.51 7.04
N ASP A 80 0.07 9.88 7.95
CA ASP A 80 -1.16 9.16 8.28
C ASP A 80 -2.42 9.70 7.59
N VAL A 81 -2.30 10.80 6.86
CA VAL A 81 -3.42 11.44 6.15
C VAL A 81 -3.36 11.11 4.66
N TYR A 82 -4.48 10.69 4.11
CA TYR A 82 -4.68 10.34 2.70
C TYR A 82 -5.69 11.30 2.11
N ASN A 83 -5.20 12.28 1.37
CA ASN A 83 -6.04 13.21 0.62
C ASN A 83 -6.56 12.50 -0.62
N THR A 84 -7.86 12.22 -0.65
CA THR A 84 -8.51 11.57 -1.78
C THR A 84 -9.42 12.55 -2.52
N PRO A 85 -9.84 12.24 -3.76
CA PRO A 85 -10.83 13.05 -4.46
C PRO A 85 -12.19 13.16 -3.75
N LYS A 86 -12.48 12.30 -2.76
CA LYS A 86 -13.71 12.35 -1.95
C LYS A 86 -13.53 13.10 -0.63
N GLY A 87 -12.33 13.60 -0.34
CA GLY A 87 -11.95 14.15 0.96
C GLY A 87 -10.91 13.31 1.70
N PRO A 88 -10.41 13.82 2.84
CA PRO A 88 -9.32 13.19 3.57
C PRO A 88 -9.77 11.90 4.27
N THR A 89 -8.90 10.91 4.27
CA THR A 89 -8.99 9.72 5.12
C THR A 89 -7.79 9.70 6.07
N ILE A 90 -8.03 9.60 7.36
CA ILE A 90 -6.98 9.64 8.39
C ILE A 90 -6.81 8.25 8.98
N ARG A 91 -5.57 7.74 9.04
CA ARG A 91 -5.27 6.53 9.77
C ARG A 91 -5.05 6.88 11.25
N VAL A 92 -5.67 6.09 12.11
CA VAL A 92 -5.43 6.07 13.56
C VAL A 92 -5.06 4.64 13.97
N PRO A 93 -4.54 4.41 15.19
CA PRO A 93 -4.24 3.05 15.64
C PRO A 93 -5.46 2.11 15.47
N GLY A 94 -5.30 1.08 14.65
CA GLY A 94 -6.33 0.06 14.38
C GLY A 94 -7.50 0.49 13.49
N ALA A 95 -7.51 1.71 12.92
CA ALA A 95 -8.63 2.14 12.09
C ALA A 95 -8.29 3.23 11.07
N TRP A 96 -9.23 3.42 10.14
CA TRP A 96 -9.20 4.43 9.09
C TRP A 96 -10.49 5.24 9.15
N LEU A 97 -10.36 6.54 9.32
CA LEU A 97 -11.45 7.51 9.41
C LEU A 97 -11.61 8.19 8.06
N GLY A 98 -12.54 7.70 7.25
CA GLY A 98 -12.82 8.22 5.92
C GLY A 98 -13.72 9.45 5.92
N PRO A 99 -13.83 10.12 4.76
CA PRO A 99 -14.85 11.14 4.58
C PRO A 99 -16.25 10.51 4.78
N ASP A 100 -17.20 11.32 5.22
CA ASP A 100 -18.61 10.92 5.44
C ASP A 100 -18.86 10.01 6.67
N GLY A 101 -17.92 9.98 7.61
CA GLY A 101 -18.02 9.19 8.84
C GLY A 101 -17.87 7.67 8.62
N ARG A 102 -17.25 7.28 7.50
CA ARG A 102 -16.85 5.89 7.26
C ARG A 102 -15.70 5.53 8.18
N ILE A 103 -15.79 4.37 8.82
CA ILE A 103 -14.73 3.79 9.63
C ILE A 103 -14.40 2.42 9.06
N THR A 104 -13.12 2.18 8.79
CA THR A 104 -12.60 0.84 8.45
C THR A 104 -11.65 0.41 9.56
N THR A 105 -12.02 -0.59 10.34
CA THR A 105 -11.20 -1.18 11.39
C THR A 105 -10.24 -2.19 10.78
N GLU A 106 -8.97 -2.10 11.15
CA GLU A 106 -7.89 -3.00 10.72
C GLU A 106 -7.62 -3.99 11.86
N ALA A 107 -7.81 -5.28 11.59
CA ALA A 107 -7.60 -6.38 12.52
C ALA A 107 -6.76 -7.46 11.83
N LEU A 108 -5.44 -7.40 12.03
CA LEU A 108 -4.47 -8.19 11.25
C LEU A 108 -4.70 -7.95 9.75
N GLU A 109 -4.94 -9.02 8.99
CA GLU A 109 -5.20 -8.99 7.55
C GLU A 109 -6.66 -8.63 7.21
N SER A 110 -7.51 -8.41 8.22
CA SER A 110 -8.94 -8.12 8.03
C SER A 110 -9.25 -6.63 8.13
N PHE A 111 -10.15 -6.18 7.26
CA PHE A 111 -10.65 -4.82 7.19
C PHE A 111 -12.18 -4.84 7.31
N ILE A 112 -12.71 -4.22 8.36
CA ILE A 112 -14.13 -4.25 8.70
C ILE A 112 -14.68 -2.84 8.61
N ARG A 113 -15.65 -2.62 7.73
CA ARG A 113 -16.21 -1.30 7.46
C ARG A 113 -17.61 -1.14 8.06
N ASN A 114 -17.83 -0.04 8.77
CA ASN A 114 -19.13 0.26 9.37
C ASN A 114 -20.24 0.65 8.37
N LYS A 115 -19.86 1.13 7.18
CA LYS A 115 -20.78 1.60 6.12
C LYS A 115 -20.31 1.13 4.75
N GLY A 116 -21.20 0.50 3.97
CA GLY A 116 -20.94 0.07 2.59
C GLY A 116 -20.40 -1.35 2.52
N MET A 117 -19.20 -1.54 1.98
CA MET A 117 -18.60 -2.82 1.56
C MET A 117 -18.38 -3.92 2.62
N GLY A 118 -18.84 -3.76 3.86
CA GLY A 118 -18.72 -4.81 4.88
C GLY A 118 -17.27 -5.19 5.19
N VAL A 119 -16.90 -6.46 4.99
CA VAL A 119 -15.62 -7.05 5.41
C VAL A 119 -14.76 -7.43 4.21
N SER A 120 -13.45 -7.22 4.28
CA SER A 120 -12.46 -7.79 3.35
C SER A 120 -11.24 -8.35 4.08
N VAL A 121 -10.63 -9.42 3.55
CA VAL A 121 -9.42 -10.05 4.10
C VAL A 121 -8.31 -10.02 3.05
N GLU A 122 -7.10 -9.62 3.46
CA GLU A 122 -5.89 -9.69 2.67
C GLU A 122 -5.27 -11.09 2.70
N ALA A 123 -4.90 -11.61 1.53
CA ALA A 123 -4.03 -12.77 1.41
C ALA A 123 -3.07 -12.55 0.22
N GLY A 124 -1.81 -12.20 0.51
CA GLY A 124 -0.77 -12.04 -0.50
C GLY A 124 -1.11 -11.03 -1.60
N GLY A 125 -1.64 -9.86 -1.23
CA GLY A 125 -2.04 -8.82 -2.18
C GLY A 125 -3.42 -9.01 -2.82
N CYS A 126 -4.13 -10.09 -2.51
CA CYS A 126 -5.55 -10.25 -2.85
C CYS A 126 -6.43 -9.84 -1.66
N TYR A 127 -7.42 -8.99 -1.91
CA TYR A 127 -8.38 -8.51 -0.90
C TYR A 127 -9.75 -9.02 -1.30
N VAL A 128 -10.26 -10.02 -0.59
CA VAL A 128 -11.54 -10.67 -0.89
C VAL A 128 -12.54 -10.32 0.19
N GLY A 129 -13.72 -9.86 -0.21
CA GLY A 129 -14.70 -9.38 0.74
C GLY A 129 -16.10 -9.26 0.18
N THR A 130 -17.01 -8.79 1.03
CA THR A 130 -18.40 -8.56 0.65
C THR A 130 -18.49 -7.40 -0.35
N GLY A 131 -18.99 -7.66 -1.57
CA GLY A 131 -19.30 -6.63 -2.56
C GLY A 131 -18.12 -6.19 -3.45
N ARG A 132 -16.87 -6.46 -3.08
CA ARG A 132 -15.71 -6.19 -3.95
C ARG A 132 -14.55 -7.14 -3.68
N THR A 133 -13.84 -7.48 -4.75
CA THR A 133 -12.52 -8.08 -4.70
C THR A 133 -11.51 -7.08 -5.25
N ALA A 134 -10.34 -6.96 -4.63
CA ALA A 134 -9.23 -6.19 -5.18
C ALA A 134 -7.96 -7.06 -5.28
N ILE A 135 -7.16 -6.81 -6.30
CA ILE A 135 -5.88 -7.47 -6.52
C ILE A 135 -4.82 -6.39 -6.68
N VAL A 136 -3.75 -6.47 -5.89
CA VAL A 136 -2.58 -5.60 -5.99
C VAL A 136 -1.48 -6.34 -6.74
N SER A 137 -0.99 -5.76 -7.83
CA SER A 137 0.10 -6.33 -8.62
C SER A 137 0.79 -5.25 -9.45
N GLY A 138 2.12 -5.19 -9.37
CA GLY A 138 2.95 -4.34 -10.22
C GLY A 138 2.59 -2.86 -10.12
N GLY A 139 2.29 -2.38 -8.91
CA GLY A 139 1.84 -1.00 -8.67
C GLY A 139 0.42 -0.72 -9.14
N THR A 140 -0.37 -1.72 -9.51
CA THR A 140 -1.78 -1.55 -9.88
C THR A 140 -2.69 -2.23 -8.88
N VAL A 141 -3.75 -1.53 -8.46
CA VAL A 141 -4.87 -2.13 -7.72
C VAL A 141 -6.06 -2.28 -8.65
N THR A 142 -6.37 -3.52 -9.03
CA THR A 142 -7.53 -3.85 -9.84
C THR A 142 -8.71 -4.14 -8.93
N LYS A 143 -9.82 -3.42 -9.11
CA LYS A 143 -11.06 -3.61 -8.33
C LYS A 143 -12.14 -4.24 -9.18
N ILE A 144 -12.71 -5.32 -8.66
CA ILE A 144 -13.81 -6.07 -9.27
C ILE A 144 -15.02 -5.90 -8.35
N GLU A 145 -16.03 -5.17 -8.84
CA GLU A 145 -17.30 -4.98 -8.13
C GLU A 145 -18.20 -6.19 -8.36
N GLN A 146 -18.73 -6.75 -7.28
CA GLN A 146 -19.71 -7.81 -7.36
C GLN A 146 -21.10 -7.19 -7.58
N HIS A 147 -21.53 -7.09 -8.84
CA HIS A 147 -22.92 -6.74 -9.13
C HIS A 147 -23.82 -7.90 -8.72
N LYS A 148 -24.86 -7.63 -7.90
CA LYS A 148 -25.96 -8.59 -7.74
C LYS A 148 -26.58 -8.80 -9.12
N LYS A 149 -26.73 -10.06 -9.52
CA LYS A 149 -27.55 -10.42 -10.67
C LYS A 149 -28.97 -9.92 -10.36
N ASP A 150 -29.48 -9.00 -11.16
CA ASP A 150 -30.88 -8.62 -11.07
C ASP A 150 -31.71 -9.89 -11.27
N LYS A 151 -32.64 -10.16 -10.33
CA LYS A 151 -33.58 -11.26 -10.47
C LYS A 151 -34.56 -10.84 -11.57
N ASN A 152 -34.47 -11.49 -12.73
CA ASN A 152 -35.57 -11.50 -13.71
C ASN A 152 -36.82 -12.10 -13.09
#